data_AF-A0AAZ3QPB7-F1
#
_entry.id   AF-A0AAZ3QPB7-F1
#
_cell.length_a   1.000
_cell.length_b   1.000
_cell.length_c   1.000
_cell.angle_alpha   90.00
_cell.angle_beta   90.00
_cell.angle_gamma   90.00
#
_symmetry.space_group_name_H-M   'P 1'
#
loop_
_entity.id
_entity.type
_entity.pdbx_description
1 polymer ?
#
loop_
_entity_poly.entity_id
_entity_poly.type
_entity_poly.pdbx_seq_one_letter_code
_entity_poly.pdbx_strand_id
1 'polypeptide(L)' 'MAQHISRLSNGYLTKKESDGVLYQMSWPPQSPDLNPIEMVLDELDCKVKEKQPTSAQHIWELLQDC' A
#
# COMPACT_ATOMS: atom_id res chain seq x y z
N MET A 1 11.86 6.93 5.06
CA MET A 1 11.18 7.42 3.85
C MET A 1 11.91 7.13 2.52
N ALA A 2 13.08 6.45 2.50
CA ALA A 2 13.87 6.28 1.26
C ALA A 2 14.00 4.81 0.75
N GLN A 3 13.32 3.85 1.39
CA GLN A 3 13.53 2.42 1.09
C GLN A 3 13.03 2.02 -0.32
N HIS A 4 11.97 2.67 -0.81
CA HIS A 4 11.40 2.40 -2.14
C HIS A 4 12.33 2.80 -3.29
N ILE A 5 13.24 3.76 -3.07
CA ILE A 5 14.18 4.29 -4.08
C ILE A 5 15.60 3.75 -3.85
N SER A 6 15.76 2.70 -3.02
CA SER A 6 17.06 2.07 -2.81
C SER A 6 17.61 1.49 -4.12
N ARG A 7 18.93 1.34 -4.23
CA ARG A 7 19.57 0.73 -5.42
C ARG A 7 19.00 -0.65 -5.75
N LEU A 8 18.73 -1.47 -4.74
CA LEU A 8 18.19 -2.80 -4.93
C LEU A 8 16.75 -2.74 -5.46
N SER A 9 15.91 -1.89 -4.85
CA SER A 9 14.51 -1.70 -5.26
C SER A 9 14.41 -1.17 -6.70
N ASN A 10 15.15 -0.10 -7.01
CA ASN A 10 15.16 0.49 -8.35
C ASN A 10 15.72 -0.49 -9.40
N GLY A 11 16.83 -1.18 -9.10
CA GLY A 11 17.40 -2.15 -10.02
C GLY A 11 16.43 -3.28 -10.39
N TYR A 12 15.65 -3.76 -9.42
CA TYR A 12 14.60 -4.74 -9.68
C TYR A 12 13.46 -4.17 -10.54
N LEU A 13 12.94 -2.99 -10.19
CA LEU A 13 11.83 -2.35 -10.90
C LEU A 13 12.21 -1.97 -12.34
N THR A 14 13.39 -1.38 -12.56
CA THR A 14 13.90 -1.04 -13.90
C THR A 14 14.04 -2.28 -14.78
N LYS A 15 14.50 -3.41 -14.22
CA LYS A 15 14.53 -4.66 -14.97
C LYS A 15 13.12 -5.11 -15.37
N LYS A 16 12.17 -5.09 -14.43
CA LYS A 16 10.77 -5.48 -14.71
C LYS A 16 10.09 -4.58 -15.74
N GLU A 17 10.42 -3.30 -15.74
CA GLU A 17 9.94 -2.35 -16.75
C GLU A 17 10.58 -2.60 -18.13
N SER A 18 11.89 -2.88 -18.16
CA SER A 18 12.61 -3.26 -19.40
C SER A 18 12.08 -4.57 -20.00
N ASP A 19 11.70 -5.52 -19.15
CA ASP A 19 11.07 -6.78 -19.55
C ASP A 19 9.59 -6.60 -19.95
N GLY A 20 9.02 -5.40 -19.83
CA GLY A 20 7.62 -5.09 -20.14
C GLY A 20 6.60 -5.68 -19.17
N VAL A 21 7.03 -6.14 -17.99
CA VAL A 21 6.18 -6.80 -16.99
C VAL A 21 5.38 -5.79 -16.16
N LEU A 22 5.91 -4.58 -15.99
CA LEU A 22 5.24 -3.49 -15.27
C LEU A 22 5.61 -2.14 -15.89
N TYR A 23 4.89 -1.11 -15.48
CA TYR A 23 5.23 0.28 -15.75
C TYR A 23 5.30 1.04 -14.43
N GLN A 24 6.40 1.77 -14.20
CA GLN A 24 6.57 2.55 -12.99
C GLN A 24 5.93 3.93 -13.16
N MET A 25 4.86 4.20 -12.39
CA MET A 25 4.22 5.51 -12.42
C MET A 25 5.10 6.56 -11.75
N SER A 26 5.22 7.74 -12.37
CA SER A 26 5.82 8.91 -11.73
C SER A 26 4.90 9.38 -10.59
N TRP A 27 5.40 9.36 -9.35
CA TRP A 27 4.62 9.77 -8.19
C TRP A 27 5.17 11.06 -7.57
N PRO A 28 4.35 12.11 -7.40
CA PRO A 28 4.79 13.33 -6.72
C PRO A 28 4.98 13.08 -5.21
N PRO A 29 5.96 13.75 -4.56
CA PRO A 29 6.12 13.66 -3.12
C PRO A 29 4.92 14.27 -2.39
N GLN A 30 4.58 13.69 -1.23
CA GLN A 30 3.52 14.18 -0.33
C GLN A 30 2.12 14.24 -0.96
N SER A 31 1.82 13.39 -1.94
CA SER A 31 0.50 13.30 -2.55
C SER A 31 -0.22 11.98 -2.20
N PRO A 32 -0.67 11.80 -0.94
CA PRO A 32 -1.51 10.67 -0.57
C PRO A 32 -2.90 10.76 -1.23
N ASP A 33 -3.40 11.98 -1.43
CA ASP A 33 -4.69 12.27 -2.09
C ASP A 33 -4.80 11.68 -3.50
N LEU A 34 -3.67 11.53 -4.20
CA LEU A 34 -3.64 10.92 -5.52
C LEU A 34 -3.69 9.39 -5.48
N ASN A 35 -3.38 8.76 -4.34
CA ASN A 35 -3.25 7.32 -4.22
C ASN A 35 -4.61 6.69 -3.86
N PRO A 36 -5.22 5.91 -4.78
CA PRO A 36 -6.54 5.33 -4.53
C PRO A 36 -6.58 4.38 -3.33
N ILE A 37 -5.42 3.84 -2.90
CA ILE A 37 -5.37 2.96 -1.73
C ILE A 37 -5.73 3.70 -0.44
N GLU A 38 -5.49 5.01 -0.34
CA GLU A 38 -5.81 5.77 0.87
C GLU A 38 -7.32 5.72 1.14
N MET A 39 -8.15 5.84 0.10
CA MET A 39 -9.60 5.68 0.23
C MET A 39 -10.02 4.29 0.72
N VAL A 40 -9.33 3.24 0.24
CA VAL A 40 -9.60 1.86 0.68
C VAL A 40 -9.18 1.66 2.13
N LEU A 41 -8.05 2.24 2.53
CA LEU A 41 -7.57 2.19 3.92
C LEU A 41 -8.50 2.95 4.87
N ASP A 42 -9.03 4.11 4.46
CA ASP A 42 -10.00 4.88 5.25
C ASP A 42 -11.29 4.07 5.50
N GLU A 43 -11.80 3.40 4.46
CA GLU A 43 -12.98 2.53 4.57
C GLU A 43 -12.71 1.31 5.47
N LEU A 44 -11.55 0.66 5.30
CA LEU A 44 -11.14 -0.47 6.13
C LEU A 44 -11.00 -0.06 7.60
N ASP A 45 -10.40 1.09 7.88
CA ASP A 45 -10.24 1.62 9.23
C ASP A 45 -11.60 1.90 9.90
N CYS A 46 -12.56 2.47 9.15
CA CYS A 46 -13.93 2.65 9.64
C CYS A 46 -14.56 1.31 10.04
N LYS A 47 -14.53 0.32 9.14
CA LYS A 47 -15.10 -1.03 9.39
C LYS A 47 -14.44 -1.74 10.57
N VAL A 48 -13.11 -1.69 10.67
CA VAL A 48 -12.38 -2.33 11.77
C VAL A 48 -12.73 -1.65 13.11
N LYS A 49 -12.80 -0.32 13.16
CA LYS A 49 -13.16 0.42 14.37
C LYS A 49 -14.57 0.12 14.86
N GLU A 50 -15.54 -0.07 13.96
CA GLU A 50 -16.91 -0.47 14.31
C GLU A 50 -16.96 -1.80 15.07
N LYS A 51 -16.04 -2.73 14.79
CA LYS A 51 -15.96 -4.04 15.42
C LYS A 51 -15.21 -4.04 16.76
N GLN A 52 -14.54 -2.94 17.11
CA GLN A 52 -13.78 -2.76 18.35
C GLN A 52 -12.85 -3.93 18.70
N PRO A 53 -11.87 -4.24 17.83
CA PRO A 53 -10.98 -5.36 18.07
C PRO A 53 -10.09 -5.13 19.28
N THR A 54 -9.81 -6.21 20.01
CA THR A 54 -9.08 -6.20 21.28
C THR A 54 -7.64 -6.73 21.16
N SER A 55 -7.26 -7.26 19.98
CA SER A 55 -5.94 -7.82 19.74
C SER A 55 -5.53 -7.66 18.27
N ALA A 56 -4.23 -7.75 18.00
CA ALA A 56 -3.70 -7.73 16.64
C ALA A 56 -4.20 -8.91 15.79
N GLN A 57 -4.40 -10.08 16.39
CA GLN A 57 -4.97 -11.24 15.71
C GLN A 57 -6.41 -11.00 15.27
N HIS A 58 -7.22 -10.39 16.15
CA HIS A 58 -8.60 -10.04 15.82
C HIS A 58 -8.65 -8.97 14.71
N ILE A 59 -7.76 -7.97 14.73
CA ILE A 59 -7.62 -7.01 13.61
C ILE A 59 -7.30 -7.74 12.30
N TRP A 60 -6.36 -8.67 12.33
CA TRP A 60 -5.94 -9.44 11.15
C TRP A 60 -7.09 -10.25 10.55
N GLU A 61 -7.87 -10.94 11.38
CA GLU A 61 -9.06 -11.69 10.96
C GLU A 61 -10.11 -10.76 10.33
N LEU A 62 -10.40 -9.63 10.96
CA LEU A 62 -11.36 -8.64 10.43
C LEU A 62 -10.93 -8.06 9.08
N LEU A 63 -9.63 -7.82 8.88
CA LEU A 63 -9.09 -7.30 7.62
C LEU A 63 -9.19 -8.31 6.47
N GLN A 64 -9.24 -9.61 6.75
CA GLN A 64 -9.42 -10.66 5.73
C GLN A 64 -10.89 -10.84 5.33
N ASP A 65 -11.81 -10.54 6.23
CA ASP A 65 -13.26 -10.66 6.02
C ASP A 65 -13.87 -9.44 5.29
N CYS A 66 -13.17 -8.30 5.26
CA CYS A 66 -13.59 -7.06 4.60
C CYS A 66 -13.39 -7.08 3.08
#